data_AF-A0A6V7NK27-F1
#
_entry.id   AF-A0A6V7NK27-F1
#
_cell.length_a   1.000
_cell.length_b   1.000
_cell.length_c   1.000
_cell.angle_alpha   90.00
_cell.angle_beta   90.00
_cell.angle_gamma   90.00
#
_symmetry.space_group_name_H-M   'P 1'
#
loop_
_entity.id
_entity.type
_entity.pdbx_description
1 polymer ?
#
loop_
_entity_poly.entity_id
_entity_poly.type
_entity_poly.pdbx_seq_one_letter_code
_entity_poly.pdbx_strand_id
1 'polypeptide(L)'
;MDSSSSSYKNTKSLGEPIHGKPTHGKAKILALGKAFPQQLVMQDFLVDGYFKSTNCNDPELKQRLTRLCKTTTVKTRYVVMSEEILRAYPELAREEGGEGGGGRR
;
A
#
# COMPACT_ATOMS: atom_id res chain seq x y z
N MET A 1 51.68 32.41 41.11
CA MET A 1 50.72 33.52 41.10
C MET A 1 51.42 34.60 40.32
N ASP A 2 51.09 34.95 39.09
CA ASP A 2 49.89 34.91 38.25
C ASP A 2 50.15 34.10 36.95
N SER A 3 49.24 33.28 36.41
CA SER A 3 47.91 33.54 35.87
C SER A 3 47.88 34.49 34.66
N SER A 4 47.58 33.87 33.50
CA SER A 4 46.74 34.46 32.45
C SER A 4 47.46 35.45 31.51
N SER A 5 47.17 35.57 30.23
CA SER A 5 46.11 34.98 29.41
C SER A 5 46.34 35.39 27.95
N SER A 6 46.13 34.42 27.07
CA SER A 6 45.33 34.51 25.83
C SER A 6 45.59 35.65 24.84
N SER A 7 45.85 35.27 23.58
CA SER A 7 44.90 35.49 22.47
C SER A 7 45.63 35.42 21.12
N TYR A 8 45.16 34.82 20.03
CA TYR A 8 43.84 34.36 19.64
C TYR A 8 44.02 33.09 18.77
N LYS A 9 43.28 32.02 19.05
CA LYS A 9 42.78 31.14 17.99
C LYS A 9 41.29 30.98 18.21
N ASN A 10 40.57 31.95 17.66
CA ASN A 10 39.14 31.85 17.41
C ASN A 10 38.96 30.81 16.30
N THR A 11 38.54 29.61 16.66
CA THR A 11 37.88 28.71 15.72
C THR A 11 36.52 28.38 16.28
N LYS A 12 35.55 29.12 15.74
CA LYS A 12 34.10 28.91 15.81
C LYS A 12 33.74 27.51 16.28
N SER A 13 33.00 27.46 17.40
CA SER A 13 32.18 26.33 17.81
C SER A 13 31.23 25.97 16.66
N LEU A 14 31.63 25.00 15.84
CA LEU A 14 30.71 24.30 14.95
C LEU A 14 29.80 23.49 15.87
N GLY A 15 28.51 23.83 15.86
CA GLY A 15 27.48 23.22 16.67
C GLY A 15 27.59 21.70 16.65
N GLU A 16 27.36 21.08 17.80
CA GLU A 16 27.45 19.64 17.95
C GLU A 16 26.67 18.95 16.83
N PRO A 17 27.33 18.14 15.99
CA PRO A 17 26.61 17.39 14.99
C PRO A 17 25.79 16.34 15.75
N ILE A 18 24.47 16.38 15.59
CA ILE A 18 23.57 15.27 15.91
C ILE A 18 23.94 14.14 14.94
N HIS A 19 25.06 13.47 15.14
CA HIS A 19 25.54 12.39 14.30
C HIS A 19 25.91 11.23 15.20
N GLY A 20 25.00 10.25 15.26
CA GLY A 20 25.25 8.98 15.93
C GLY A 20 26.54 8.33 15.43
N LYS A 21 27.20 7.57 16.31
CA LYS A 21 28.48 6.92 16.00
C LYS A 21 28.32 6.02 14.75
N PRO A 22 29.14 6.18 13.71
CA PRO A 22 29.07 5.33 12.53
C PRO A 22 29.41 3.89 12.92
N THR A 23 28.58 2.94 12.47
CA THR A 23 28.82 1.50 12.68
C THR A 23 29.61 0.96 11.49
N HIS A 24 30.60 0.10 11.76
CA HIS A 24 31.50 -0.44 10.73
C HIS A 24 30.90 -1.62 9.92
N GLY A 25 29.63 -1.99 10.16
CA GLY A 25 29.00 -3.16 9.56
C GLY A 25 28.22 -2.84 8.28
N LYS A 26 28.26 -3.76 7.31
CA LYS A 26 27.31 -3.74 6.18
C LYS A 26 25.90 -4.03 6.70
N ALA A 27 24.89 -3.36 6.14
CA ALA A 27 23.48 -3.62 6.46
C ALA A 27 23.13 -5.11 6.26
N LYS A 28 22.36 -5.68 7.19
CA LYS A 28 21.92 -7.08 7.17
C LYS A 28 20.43 -7.15 7.49
N ILE A 29 19.69 -7.98 6.76
CA ILE A 29 18.32 -8.34 7.12
C ILE A 29 18.39 -9.30 8.30
N LEU A 30 17.83 -8.89 9.44
CA LEU A 30 17.83 -9.71 10.66
C LEU A 30 16.56 -10.57 10.78
N ALA A 31 15.42 -10.06 10.31
CA ALA A 31 14.14 -10.77 10.30
C ALA A 31 13.17 -10.21 9.24
N LEU A 32 12.21 -11.02 8.82
CA LEU A 32 11.09 -10.65 7.94
C LEU A 32 9.79 -11.24 8.49
N GLY A 33 8.73 -10.43 8.55
CA GLY A 33 7.38 -10.86 8.93
C GLY A 33 6.38 -10.60 7.81
N LYS A 34 5.34 -11.43 7.71
CA LYS A 34 4.21 -11.25 6.77
C LYS A 34 2.89 -11.56 7.48
N ALA A 35 1.84 -10.84 7.11
CA ALA A 35 0.47 -11.09 7.54
C ALA A 35 -0.47 -10.93 6.34
N PHE A 36 -1.54 -11.73 6.31
CA PHE A 36 -2.53 -11.73 5.25
C PHE A 36 -3.94 -11.78 5.84
N PRO A 37 -4.95 -11.22 5.16
CA PRO A 37 -6.36 -11.49 5.46
C PRO A 37 -6.67 -12.99 5.44
N GLN A 38 -7.72 -13.41 6.14
CA GLN A 38 -8.11 -14.82 6.19
C GLN A 38 -8.72 -15.33 4.88
N GLN A 39 -9.42 -14.47 4.12
CA GLN A 39 -10.13 -14.88 2.92
C GLN A 39 -9.17 -15.03 1.73
N LEU A 40 -9.00 -16.26 1.27
CA LEU A 40 -8.25 -16.63 0.06
C LEU A 40 -9.23 -16.90 -1.10
N VAL A 41 -9.05 -16.21 -2.22
CA VAL A 41 -9.87 -16.35 -3.43
C VAL A 41 -9.01 -16.87 -4.58
N MET A 42 -9.52 -17.86 -5.32
CA MET A 42 -8.86 -18.32 -6.55
C MET A 42 -9.10 -17.31 -7.68
N GLN A 43 -8.05 -17.06 -8.47
CA GLN A 43 -8.08 -16.10 -9.57
C GLN A 43 -9.21 -16.38 -10.57
N ASP A 44 -9.52 -17.67 -10.79
CA ASP A 44 -10.56 -18.11 -11.71
C ASP A 44 -11.98 -17.72 -11.25
N PHE A 45 -12.20 -17.54 -9.95
CA PHE A 45 -13.49 -17.15 -9.36
C PHE A 45 -13.55 -15.67 -8.99
N LEU A 46 -12.45 -14.93 -9.13
CA LEU A 46 -12.36 -13.53 -8.71
C LEU A 46 -13.38 -12.65 -9.43
N VAL A 47 -13.54 -12.84 -10.74
CA VAL A 47 -14.44 -12.01 -11.55
C VAL A 47 -15.89 -12.27 -11.19
N ASP A 48 -16.31 -13.53 -11.14
CA ASP A 48 -17.69 -13.84 -10.79
C ASP A 48 -18.03 -13.43 -9.37
N GLY A 49 -17.09 -13.62 -8.42
CA GLY A 49 -17.24 -13.13 -7.05
C GLY A 49 -17.38 -11.60 -7.01
N TYR A 50 -16.53 -10.86 -7.71
CA TYR A 50 -16.58 -9.40 -7.77
C TYR A 50 -17.94 -8.89 -8.27
N PHE A 51 -18.42 -9.40 -9.42
CA PHE A 51 -19.69 -8.96 -10.01
C PHE A 51 -20.89 -9.33 -9.13
N LYS A 52 -20.85 -10.50 -8.48
CA LYS A 52 -21.89 -10.91 -7.53
C LYS A 52 -21.93 -10.00 -6.29
N SER A 53 -20.76 -9.61 -5.78
CA SER A 53 -20.64 -8.86 -4.53
C SER A 53 -20.85 -7.35 -4.68
N THR A 54 -20.63 -6.78 -5.86
CA THR A 54 -20.65 -5.32 -6.08
C THR A 54 -21.88 -4.81 -6.84
N ASN A 55 -22.85 -5.68 -7.17
CA ASN A 55 -24.01 -5.32 -8.01
C ASN A 55 -23.62 -4.66 -9.35
N CYS A 56 -22.39 -4.86 -9.83
CA CYS A 56 -21.95 -4.39 -11.12
C CYS A 56 -22.58 -5.27 -12.21
N ASN A 57 -23.22 -4.67 -13.21
CA ASN A 57 -23.85 -5.39 -14.32
C ASN A 57 -23.27 -5.00 -15.69
N ASP A 58 -22.07 -4.41 -15.73
CA ASP A 58 -21.40 -4.01 -16.97
C ASP A 58 -20.73 -5.22 -17.66
N PRO A 59 -21.25 -5.68 -18.81
CA PRO A 59 -20.70 -6.83 -19.52
C PRO A 59 -19.32 -6.54 -20.14
N GLU A 60 -19.04 -5.30 -20.54
CA GLU A 60 -17.76 -4.92 -21.12
C GLU A 60 -16.67 -4.94 -20.05
N LEU A 61 -16.96 -4.38 -18.86
CA LEU A 61 -16.06 -4.48 -17.72
C LEU A 61 -15.82 -5.94 -17.34
N LYS A 62 -16.86 -6.78 -17.34
CA LYS A 62 -16.72 -8.21 -17.02
C LYS A 62 -15.77 -8.91 -17.99
N GLN A 63 -15.89 -8.65 -19.29
CA GLN A 63 -15.03 -9.22 -20.31
C GLN A 63 -13.58 -8.75 -20.15
N ARG A 64 -13.36 -7.45 -19.95
CA ARG A 64 -12.03 -6.85 -19.77
C ARG A 64 -11.34 -7.43 -18.52
N LEU A 65 -12.06 -7.52 -17.40
CA LEU A 65 -11.54 -8.07 -16.14
C LEU A 65 -11.25 -9.57 -16.26
N THR A 66 -12.10 -10.33 -16.95
CA THR A 66 -11.87 -11.76 -17.23
C THR A 66 -10.58 -11.95 -18.03
N ARG A 67 -10.39 -11.18 -19.10
CA ARG A 67 -9.16 -11.23 -19.89
C ARG A 67 -7.94 -10.92 -19.02
N LEU A 68 -8.01 -9.85 -18.23
CA LEU A 68 -6.93 -9.45 -17.33
C LEU A 68 -6.56 -10.60 -16.39
N CYS A 69 -7.56 -11.18 -15.70
CA CYS A 69 -7.32 -12.26 -14.75
C CYS A 69 -6.64 -13.49 -15.40
N LYS A 70 -7.06 -13.86 -16.61
CA LYS A 70 -6.49 -14.98 -17.38
C LYS A 70 -5.07 -14.73 -17.88
N THR A 71 -4.73 -13.47 -18.20
CA THR A 71 -3.40 -13.13 -18.71
C THR A 71 -2.33 -13.02 -17.62
N THR A 72 -2.73 -12.82 -16.36
CA THR A 72 -1.79 -12.80 -15.24
C THR A 72 -1.35 -14.20 -14.83
N THR A 73 -0.20 -14.32 -14.16
CA THR A 73 0.28 -15.57 -13.58
C THR A 73 -0.29 -15.86 -12.18
N VAL A 74 -1.19 -15.00 -11.67
CA VAL A 74 -1.75 -15.11 -10.32
C VAL A 74 -2.71 -16.30 -10.22
N LYS A 75 -2.56 -17.10 -9.16
CA LYS A 75 -3.43 -18.25 -8.88
C LYS A 75 -4.43 -17.99 -7.77
N THR A 76 -4.01 -17.29 -6.72
CA THR A 76 -4.85 -16.97 -5.57
C THR A 76 -4.51 -15.58 -5.04
N ARG A 77 -5.48 -14.96 -4.37
CA ARG A 77 -5.33 -13.66 -3.71
C ARG A 77 -5.96 -13.69 -2.33
N TYR A 78 -5.27 -13.10 -1.36
CA TYR A 78 -5.90 -12.76 -0.10
C TYR A 78 -6.66 -11.45 -0.27
N VAL A 79 -7.92 -11.43 0.14
CA VAL A 79 -8.80 -10.27 -0.03
C VAL A 79 -9.47 -9.93 1.30
N VAL A 80 -9.80 -8.66 1.48
CA VAL A 80 -10.56 -8.17 2.65
C VAL A 80 -12.06 -8.12 2.35
N MET A 81 -12.44 -8.00 1.08
CA MET A 81 -13.83 -7.83 0.64
C MET A 81 -14.61 -9.16 0.75
N SER A 82 -14.96 -9.53 1.97
CA SER A 82 -15.88 -10.62 2.29
C SER A 82 -17.33 -10.12 2.24
N GLU A 83 -18.28 -11.05 2.15
CA GLU A 83 -19.71 -10.71 2.22
C GLU A 83 -20.07 -9.99 3.53
N GLU A 84 -19.43 -10.38 4.64
CA GLU A 84 -19.61 -9.74 5.94
C GLU A 84 -19.15 -8.27 5.93
N ILE A 85 -17.95 -8.01 5.39
CA ILE A 85 -17.40 -6.64 5.29
C ILE A 85 -18.28 -5.77 4.39
N LEU A 86 -18.71 -6.30 3.24
CA LEU A 86 -19.57 -5.54 2.32
C LEU A 86 -20.98 -5.32 2.88
N ARG A 87 -21.47 -6.19 3.78
CA ARG A 87 -22.73 -5.97 4.49
C ARG A 87 -22.61 -4.90 5.56
N ALA A 88 -21.47 -4.86 6.27
CA ALA A 88 -21.19 -3.83 7.27
C ALA A 88 -20.92 -2.45 6.64
N TYR A 89 -20.30 -2.43 5.45
CA TYR A 89 -19.86 -1.24 4.73
C TYR A 89 -20.32 -1.28 3.26
N PRO A 90 -21.62 -1.10 3.00
CA PRO A 90 -22.21 -1.25 1.67
C PRO A 90 -21.71 -0.22 0.65
N GLU A 91 -21.17 0.92 1.09
CA GLU A 91 -20.52 1.92 0.23
C GLU A 91 -19.31 1.35 -0.52
N LEU A 92 -18.60 0.37 0.06
CA LEU A 92 -17.46 -0.30 -0.59
C LEU A 92 -17.87 -1.12 -1.83
N ALA A 93 -19.14 -1.50 -1.91
CA ALA A 93 -19.71 -2.22 -3.05
C ALA A 93 -20.27 -1.27 -4.13
N ARG A 94 -20.32 0.04 -3.88
CA ARG A 94 -20.99 1.02 -4.74
C ARG A 94 -19.97 1.91 -5.43
N GLU A 95 -20.27 2.30 -6.66
CA GLU A 95 -19.54 3.34 -7.34
C GLU A 95 -19.98 4.70 -6.76
N GLU A 96 -19.15 5.33 -5.94
CA GLU A 96 -19.35 6.71 -5.50
C GLU A 96 -19.04 7.66 -6.68
N GLY A 97 -20.03 7.87 -7.55
CA GLY A 97 -19.96 8.92 -8.58
C GLY A 97 -20.67 8.56 -9.88
N GLY A 98 -21.97 8.85 -9.95
CA GLY A 98 -22.74 8.65 -11.19
C GLY A 98 -24.07 9.39 -11.25
N GLU A 99 -24.23 10.51 -10.54
CA GLU A 99 -25.23 11.49 -10.97
C GLU A 99 -24.68 12.21 -12.22
N GLY A 100 -25.31 11.93 -13.37
CA GLY A 100 -25.39 12.82 -14.53
C GLY A 100 -24.10 13.33 -15.17
N GLY A 101 -23.71 12.76 -16.32
CA GLY A 101 -22.71 13.39 -17.20
C GLY A 101 -22.65 12.72 -18.56
N GLY A 102 -23.31 13.34 -19.55
CA GLY A 102 -23.47 12.83 -20.91
C GLY A 102 -22.18 12.40 -21.61
N GLY A 103 -22.38 11.49 -22.56
CA GLY A 103 -21.31 10.92 -23.37
C GLY A 103 -20.42 11.97 -24.03
N ARG A 104 -19.14 11.62 -24.15
CA ARG A 104 -18.26 12.17 -25.18
C ARG A 104 -17.35 11.05 -25.70
N ARG A 105 -17.66 10.70 -26.95
CA ARG A 105 -16.80 10.38 -28.09
C ARG A 105 -15.66 9.39 -27.89
#